data_AF-A0A182SMT4-F1
#
_entry.id   AF-A0A182SMT4-F1
#
_cell.length_a   1.000
_cell.length_b   1.000
_cell.length_c   1.000
_cell.angle_alpha   90.00
_cell.angle_beta   90.00
_cell.angle_gamma   90.00
#
_symmetry.space_group_name_H-M   'P 1'
#
loop_
_entity.id
_entity.type
_entity.pdbx_description
1 polymer ?
#
loop_
_entity_poly.entity_id
_entity_poly.type
_entity_poly.pdbx_seq_one_letter_code
_entity_poly.pdbx_strand_id
1 'polypeptide(L)'
;MACILKGYRDYLVPISKAPTIGATDPSALFRMEAFLRSRDKAHHKFFTLLMKTQMFIRFIEERSFVSDSDHNLAFFDECAEKVSAYDDTPTEIKLIEWDSGQSSERTKFILPPECQPGLPDQLYAYSSFSLDAMLLKETRRSVMDNVLQHHNNSLAPGSPMARRTKHEIKTAQKLARKHQGNPELWAKHLLATCYSIYFIVLPSLISENTGREHAVLKAAYDLLSKACKLKVPCDEVCYRIMMQLCGLHNLPVLAVRLHYLMKRSGIQPNALTYGVYNRCVLEAQWPSDSILSSQMRWHRLRNIVIGAAQFKRAGKKFADRRRRSLSHESTSIGGALEL
;
A
#
# COMPACT_ATOMS: atom_id res chain seq x y z
N MET A 1 -12.67 16.67 19.02
CA MET A 1 -11.57 16.70 18.03
C MET A 1 -11.92 15.95 16.74
N ALA A 2 -12.31 14.67 16.79
CA ALA A 2 -12.68 13.89 15.60
C ALA A 2 -13.76 14.56 14.72
N CYS A 3 -14.80 15.17 15.30
CA CYS A 3 -15.81 15.93 14.54
C CYS A 3 -15.23 17.16 13.84
N ILE A 4 -14.30 17.86 14.48
CA ILE A 4 -13.66 19.08 13.94
C ILE A 4 -12.84 18.74 12.70
N LEU A 5 -12.06 17.66 12.78
CA LEU A 5 -11.21 17.17 11.68
C LEU A 5 -11.90 16.12 10.81
N LYS A 6 -13.23 15.98 10.86
CA LYS A 6 -13.97 14.99 10.07
C LYS A 6 -13.61 15.11 8.58
N GLY A 7 -13.20 14.01 7.95
CA GLY A 7 -12.85 13.96 6.53
C GLY A 7 -11.52 14.63 6.15
N TYR A 8 -10.67 15.00 7.12
CA TYR A 8 -9.40 15.67 6.82
C TYR A 8 -8.49 14.88 5.86
N ARG A 9 -8.55 13.54 5.89
CA ARG A 9 -7.71 12.66 5.05
C ARG A 9 -7.88 12.90 3.55
N ASP A 10 -9.06 13.35 3.11
CA ASP A 10 -9.32 13.67 1.70
C ASP A 10 -8.57 14.93 1.22
N TYR A 11 -8.10 15.74 2.17
CA TYR A 11 -7.38 16.98 1.92
C TYR A 11 -5.86 16.83 2.09
N LEU A 12 -5.37 15.66 2.50
CA LEU A 12 -3.95 15.33 2.47
C LEU A 12 -3.46 15.23 1.02
N VAL A 13 -2.27 15.76 0.77
CA VAL A 13 -1.62 15.79 -0.54
C VAL A 13 -0.42 14.85 -0.52
N PRO A 14 -0.47 13.72 -1.24
CA PRO A 14 0.66 12.81 -1.32
C PRO A 14 1.76 13.41 -2.20
N ILE A 15 3.02 13.23 -1.79
CA ILE A 15 4.16 13.61 -2.63
C ILE A 15 4.19 12.64 -3.82
N SER A 16 4.08 13.16 -5.05
CA SER A 16 3.91 12.34 -6.27
C SER A 16 4.97 12.64 -7.34
N LYS A 17 5.90 13.55 -7.06
CA LYS A 17 6.98 13.98 -7.94
C LYS A 17 8.27 14.10 -7.14
N ALA A 18 9.39 14.25 -7.86
CA ALA A 18 10.69 14.54 -7.26
C ALA A 18 10.56 15.70 -6.24
N PRO A 19 11.01 15.52 -4.98
CA PRO A 19 10.88 16.54 -3.96
C PRO A 19 11.59 17.83 -4.36
N THR A 20 10.90 18.95 -4.20
CA THR A 20 11.47 20.30 -4.35
C THR A 20 11.62 20.96 -2.99
N ILE A 21 12.35 22.08 -2.92
CA ILE A 21 12.38 22.93 -1.73
C ILE A 21 10.93 23.29 -1.35
N GLY A 22 10.54 23.07 -0.10
CA GLY A 22 9.18 23.29 0.39
C GLY A 22 8.17 22.17 0.14
N ALA A 23 8.57 21.01 -0.42
CA ALA A 23 7.66 19.87 -0.62
C ALA A 23 7.10 19.29 0.70
N THR A 24 7.74 19.59 1.82
CA THR A 24 7.34 19.17 3.18
C THR A 24 6.57 20.26 3.92
N ASP A 25 6.30 21.41 3.30
CA ASP A 25 5.57 22.50 3.95
C ASP A 25 4.10 22.12 4.19
N PRO A 26 3.45 22.59 5.28
CA PRO A 26 2.06 22.23 5.58
C PRO A 26 1.08 22.59 4.46
N SER A 27 1.33 23.67 3.73
CA SER A 27 0.53 24.09 2.57
C SER A 27 0.73 23.19 1.34
N ALA A 28 1.88 22.52 1.23
CA ALA A 28 2.16 21.53 0.20
C ALA A 28 1.55 20.16 0.54
N LEU A 29 1.51 19.82 1.83
CA LEU A 29 1.01 18.54 2.36
C LEU A 29 -0.50 18.51 2.59
N PHE A 30 -1.17 19.66 2.68
CA PHE A 30 -2.59 19.74 2.99
C PHE A 30 -3.31 20.86 2.22
N ARG A 31 -4.47 20.52 1.65
CA ARG A 31 -5.33 21.46 0.90
C ARG A 31 -6.17 22.33 1.85
N MET A 32 -5.53 23.25 2.55
CA MET A 32 -6.16 24.14 3.55
C MET A 32 -7.43 24.82 3.03
N GLU A 33 -7.38 25.41 1.83
CA GLU A 33 -8.51 26.12 1.23
C GLU A 33 -9.69 25.20 0.86
N ALA A 34 -9.40 23.96 0.45
CA ALA A 34 -10.45 23.00 0.15
C ALA A 34 -11.08 22.47 1.45
N PHE A 35 -10.26 22.25 2.48
CA PHE A 35 -10.74 21.84 3.79
C PHE A 35 -11.62 22.94 4.42
N LEU A 36 -11.22 24.20 4.35
CA LEU A 36 -12.01 25.33 4.85
C LEU A 36 -13.37 25.42 4.14
N ARG A 37 -13.39 25.28 2.81
CA ARG A 37 -14.62 25.28 2.00
C ARG A 37 -15.56 24.11 2.32
N SER A 38 -15.05 23.01 2.86
CA SER A 38 -15.87 21.88 3.30
C SER A 38 -16.60 22.12 4.63
N ARG A 39 -16.29 23.22 5.34
CA ARG A 39 -16.90 23.59 6.62
C ARG A 39 -17.97 24.67 6.44
N ASP A 40 -18.88 24.74 7.42
CA ASP A 40 -19.85 25.82 7.51
C ASP A 40 -19.15 27.18 7.57
N LYS A 41 -19.63 28.12 6.75
CA LYS A 41 -19.15 29.50 6.67
C LYS A 41 -19.20 30.22 8.02
N ALA A 42 -20.19 29.90 8.86
CA ALA A 42 -20.29 30.46 10.21
C ALA A 42 -19.05 30.16 11.08
N HIS A 43 -18.34 29.06 10.80
CA HIS A 43 -17.19 28.61 11.56
C HIS A 43 -15.84 28.84 10.86
N HIS A 44 -15.80 29.48 9.68
CA HIS A 44 -14.56 29.67 8.91
C HIS A 44 -13.47 30.40 9.67
N LYS A 45 -13.81 31.39 10.49
CA LYS A 45 -12.84 32.13 11.33
C LYS A 45 -12.14 31.19 12.32
N PHE A 46 -12.88 30.27 12.93
CA PHE A 46 -12.33 29.26 13.84
C PHE A 46 -11.37 28.32 13.09
N PHE A 47 -11.78 27.75 11.95
CA PHE A 47 -10.92 26.85 11.18
C PHE A 47 -9.67 27.54 10.63
N THR A 48 -9.78 28.81 10.24
CA THR A 48 -8.63 29.61 9.80
C THR A 48 -7.61 29.79 10.92
N LEU A 49 -8.07 30.03 12.15
CA LEU A 49 -7.18 30.15 13.31
C LEU A 49 -6.58 28.79 13.68
N LEU A 50 -7.39 27.73 13.71
CA LEU A 50 -6.97 26.37 14.00
C LEU A 50 -5.84 25.91 13.06
N MET A 51 -6.01 26.11 11.75
CA MET A 51 -5.03 25.67 10.75
C MET A 51 -3.69 26.42 10.81
N LYS A 52 -3.65 27.59 11.46
CA LYS A 52 -2.42 28.36 11.70
C LYS A 52 -1.70 27.96 12.99
N THR A 53 -2.30 27.14 13.84
CA THR A 53 -1.67 26.71 15.10
C THR A 53 -0.54 25.73 14.85
N GLN A 54 0.49 25.77 15.70
CA GLN A 54 1.58 24.80 15.67
C GLN A 54 1.08 23.36 15.87
N MET A 55 0.02 23.17 16.67
CA MET A 55 -0.59 21.87 16.89
C MET A 55 -1.19 21.27 15.62
N PHE A 56 -1.89 22.08 14.82
CA PHE A 56 -2.42 21.62 13.54
C PHE A 56 -1.31 21.32 12.54
N ILE A 57 -0.31 22.19 12.46
CA ILE A 57 0.85 21.99 11.59
C ILE A 57 1.56 20.67 11.93
N ARG A 58 1.88 20.45 13.21
CA ARG A 58 2.49 19.19 13.65
C ARG A 58 1.61 17.98 13.40
N PHE A 59 0.29 18.11 13.58
CA PHE A 59 -0.63 17.02 13.25
C PHE A 59 -0.54 16.63 11.76
N ILE A 60 -0.49 17.60 10.84
CA ILE A 60 -0.33 17.32 9.40
C ILE A 60 1.03 16.69 9.10
N GLU A 61 2.10 17.14 9.74
CA GLU A 61 3.45 16.57 9.59
C GLU A 61 3.50 15.12 10.09
N GLU A 62 3.05 14.86 11.32
CA GLU A 62 2.98 13.53 11.92
C GLU A 62 2.04 12.60 11.14
N ARG A 63 0.99 13.13 10.50
CA ARG A 63 0.17 12.34 9.57
C ARG A 63 0.86 12.10 8.23
N SER A 64 1.72 13.00 7.79
CA SER A 64 2.34 12.90 6.48
C SER A 64 3.60 12.05 6.49
N PHE A 65 4.29 11.95 7.61
CA PHE A 65 5.57 11.27 7.75
C PHE A 65 5.52 10.20 8.84
N VAL A 66 6.53 9.34 8.88
CA VAL A 66 6.63 8.30 9.92
C VAL A 66 6.79 8.97 11.28
N SER A 67 5.92 8.64 12.22
CA SER A 67 5.90 9.17 13.58
C SER A 67 5.89 8.04 14.62
N ASP A 68 6.50 8.27 15.78
CA ASP A 68 6.41 7.35 16.92
C ASP A 68 4.94 7.17 17.40
N SER A 69 4.06 8.11 17.02
CA SER A 69 2.63 8.11 17.36
C SER A 69 1.72 7.52 16.27
N ASP A 70 2.25 6.82 15.26
CA ASP A 70 1.46 6.25 14.14
C ASP A 70 0.25 5.41 14.59
N HIS A 71 0.39 4.67 15.70
CA HIS A 71 -0.71 3.88 16.28
C HIS A 71 -1.84 4.76 16.81
N ASN A 72 -1.52 5.89 17.45
CA ASN A 72 -2.49 6.85 17.97
C ASN A 72 -3.22 7.55 16.82
N LEU A 73 -2.49 7.86 15.75
CA LEU A 73 -3.03 8.50 14.55
C LEU A 73 -3.94 7.55 13.76
N ALA A 74 -3.58 6.27 13.65
CA ALA A 74 -4.46 5.25 13.07
C ALA A 74 -5.75 5.06 13.90
N PHE A 75 -5.65 5.11 15.23
CA PHE A 75 -6.84 5.10 16.10
C PHE A 75 -7.70 6.37 15.94
N PHE A 76 -7.06 7.53 15.76
CA PHE A 76 -7.77 8.77 15.48
C PHE A 76 -8.54 8.71 14.15
N ASP A 77 -7.95 8.10 13.12
CA ASP A 77 -8.62 7.84 11.85
C ASP A 77 -9.88 6.99 12.02
N GLU A 78 -9.81 5.93 12.84
CA GLU A 78 -10.97 5.10 13.19
C GLU A 78 -12.07 5.92 13.89
N CYS A 79 -11.69 6.76 14.87
CA CYS A 79 -12.63 7.64 15.55
C CYS A 79 -13.31 8.59 14.55
N ALA A 80 -12.56 9.17 13.62
CA ALA A 80 -13.09 10.09 12.61
C ALA A 80 -14.05 9.39 11.63
N GLU A 81 -13.75 8.16 11.23
CA GLU A 81 -14.64 7.34 10.39
C GLU A 81 -15.93 6.95 11.12
N LYS A 82 -15.83 6.51 12.38
CA LYS A 82 -17.01 6.17 13.23
C LYS A 82 -17.93 7.37 13.43
N VAL A 83 -17.36 8.55 13.69
CA VAL A 83 -18.13 9.81 13.79
C VAL A 83 -18.80 10.14 12.46
N SER A 84 -18.15 9.87 11.32
CA SER A 84 -18.76 10.11 10.02
C SER A 84 -19.98 9.23 9.76
N ALA A 85 -19.92 7.94 10.11
CA ALA A 85 -21.01 7.00 9.89
C ALA A 85 -22.24 7.24 10.78
N TYR A 86 -22.08 7.95 11.90
CA TYR A 86 -23.19 8.31 12.78
C TYR A 86 -24.16 9.30 12.15
N ASP A 87 -23.65 10.25 11.36
CA ASP A 87 -24.50 11.21 10.65
C ASP A 87 -25.39 10.49 9.61
N ASP A 88 -24.97 9.33 9.12
CA ASP A 88 -25.71 8.51 8.15
C ASP A 88 -26.65 7.48 8.80
N THR A 89 -26.34 7.01 10.02
CA THR A 89 -27.14 6.02 10.77
C THR A 89 -27.12 6.30 12.28
N PRO A 90 -28.26 6.61 12.92
CA PRO A 90 -28.33 6.95 14.34
C PRO A 90 -28.24 5.70 15.22
N THR A 91 -27.06 5.08 15.24
CA THR A 91 -26.71 3.99 16.18
C THR A 91 -25.68 4.50 17.18
N GLU A 92 -25.75 4.10 18.45
CA GLU A 92 -24.83 4.55 19.51
C GLU A 92 -23.35 4.50 19.09
N ILE A 93 -22.66 5.65 19.11
CA ILE A 93 -21.23 5.72 18.81
C ILE A 93 -20.43 5.18 20.01
N LYS A 94 -20.11 3.89 20.00
CA LYS A 94 -19.07 3.33 20.88
C LYS A 94 -17.69 3.60 20.28
N LEU A 95 -17.13 4.78 20.59
CA LEU A 95 -15.77 5.17 20.17
C LEU A 95 -14.70 4.26 20.79
N ILE A 96 -14.93 3.84 22.04
CA ILE A 96 -14.05 2.95 22.80
C ILE A 96 -14.82 1.64 23.01
N GLU A 97 -14.36 0.58 22.36
CA GLU A 97 -14.84 -0.77 22.63
C GLU A 97 -13.98 -1.39 23.73
N TRP A 98 -14.62 -1.96 24.75
CA TRP A 98 -13.93 -2.79 25.73
C TRP A 98 -13.39 -4.03 25.02
N ASP A 99 -12.07 -4.10 24.85
CA ASP A 99 -11.41 -5.16 24.12
C ASP A 99 -11.41 -6.44 24.97
N SER A 100 -12.42 -7.29 24.79
CA SER A 100 -12.55 -8.58 25.50
C SER A 100 -11.49 -9.62 25.08
N GLY A 101 -10.56 -9.24 24.21
CA GLY A 101 -9.54 -10.09 23.60
C GLY A 101 -8.11 -9.75 24.00
N GLN A 102 -7.87 -9.19 25.19
CA GLN A 102 -6.51 -9.05 25.74
C GLN A 102 -5.88 -10.41 26.10
N SER A 103 -5.74 -11.33 25.15
CA SER A 103 -4.51 -12.13 25.11
C SER A 103 -3.47 -11.26 24.42
N SER A 104 -2.68 -10.55 25.21
CA SER A 104 -1.52 -9.80 24.71
C SER A 104 -0.67 -10.72 23.82
N GLU A 105 -0.68 -10.53 22.50
CA GLU A 105 0.28 -11.14 21.56
C GLU A 105 1.68 -10.52 21.74
N ARG A 106 2.10 -10.29 22.98
CA ARG A 106 3.46 -9.88 23.30
C ARG A 106 4.28 -11.16 23.38
N THR A 107 4.83 -11.57 22.25
CA THR A 107 5.93 -12.54 22.23
C THR A 107 7.03 -12.01 23.14
N LYS A 108 7.23 -12.67 24.29
CA LYS A 108 8.37 -12.38 25.16
C LYS A 108 9.60 -12.93 24.45
N PHE A 109 10.40 -12.05 23.89
CA PHE A 109 11.70 -12.42 23.35
C PHE A 109 12.63 -12.66 24.54
N ILE A 110 12.88 -13.93 24.85
CA ILE A 110 13.89 -14.32 25.82
C ILE A 110 15.20 -14.39 25.02
N LEU A 111 16.06 -13.40 25.19
CA LEU A 111 17.41 -13.47 24.64
C LEU A 111 18.08 -14.74 25.20
N PRO A 112 18.82 -15.50 24.38
CA PRO A 112 19.71 -16.51 24.93
C PRO A 112 20.63 -15.82 25.96
N PRO A 113 20.96 -16.50 27.08
CA PRO A 113 21.83 -15.93 28.11
C PRO A 113 23.08 -15.33 27.46
N GLU A 114 23.46 -14.11 27.84
CA GLU A 114 24.70 -13.51 27.35
C GLU A 114 25.87 -14.46 27.68
N CYS A 115 26.73 -14.72 26.69
CA CYS A 115 27.92 -15.54 26.89
C CYS A 115 28.79 -14.84 27.95
N GLN A 116 28.95 -15.47 29.12
CA GLN A 116 29.73 -14.88 30.20
C GLN A 116 31.18 -14.64 29.73
N PRO A 117 31.75 -13.45 29.92
CA PRO A 117 33.12 -13.17 29.50
C PRO A 117 34.08 -14.08 30.28
N GLY A 118 34.77 -14.97 29.56
CA GLY A 118 35.75 -15.91 30.13
C GLY A 118 35.53 -17.39 29.78
N LEU A 119 34.44 -17.75 29.08
CA LEU A 119 34.24 -19.12 28.59
C LEU A 119 35.04 -19.35 27.29
N PRO A 120 35.80 -20.46 27.16
CA PRO A 120 36.46 -20.81 25.92
C PRO A 120 35.43 -21.07 24.82
N ASP A 121 35.80 -20.79 23.57
CA ASP A 121 34.96 -20.91 22.37
C ASP A 121 34.54 -22.39 22.15
N GLN A 122 33.50 -22.83 22.86
CA GLN A 122 32.99 -24.20 22.77
C GLN A 122 31.99 -24.28 21.64
N LEU A 123 32.31 -25.11 20.65
CA LEU A 123 31.40 -25.47 19.57
C LEU A 123 30.29 -26.37 20.14
N TYR A 124 29.10 -25.83 20.35
CA TYR A 124 27.94 -26.61 20.80
C TYR A 124 27.27 -27.29 19.60
N ALA A 125 27.46 -28.60 19.47
CA ALA A 125 26.77 -29.43 18.48
C ALA A 125 25.71 -30.29 19.17
N TYR A 126 24.45 -30.13 18.77
CA TYR A 126 23.36 -31.00 19.23
C TYR A 126 23.22 -32.19 18.28
N SER A 127 23.39 -33.40 18.80
CA SER A 127 23.21 -34.65 18.03
C SER A 127 21.73 -35.01 17.84
N SER A 128 20.84 -34.52 18.71
CA SER A 128 19.39 -34.62 18.57
C SER A 128 18.69 -33.54 19.41
N PHE A 129 17.48 -33.15 19.02
CA PHE A 129 16.65 -32.19 19.76
C PHE A 129 15.55 -32.96 20.50
N SER A 130 15.87 -33.49 21.68
CA SER A 130 14.89 -34.13 22.56
C SER A 130 14.29 -33.07 23.49
N LEU A 131 13.02 -32.73 23.25
CA LEU A 131 12.26 -31.80 24.09
C LEU A 131 11.78 -32.51 25.35
N ASP A 132 12.20 -32.03 26.53
CA ASP A 132 11.65 -32.48 27.80
C ASP A 132 10.29 -31.82 28.06
N ALA A 133 9.22 -32.63 27.96
CA ALA A 133 7.85 -32.19 28.18
C ALA A 133 7.61 -31.63 29.59
N MET A 134 8.42 -32.00 30.59
CA MET A 134 8.29 -31.52 31.97
C MET A 134 8.82 -30.10 32.16
N LEU A 135 9.68 -29.61 31.24
CA LEU A 135 10.18 -28.23 31.21
C LEU A 135 9.22 -27.27 30.48
N LEU A 136 8.30 -27.80 29.66
CA LEU A 136 7.24 -27.05 28.98
C LEU A 136 6.08 -26.70 29.92
N LYS A 137 6.39 -26.19 31.13
CA LYS A 137 5.35 -25.76 32.09
C LYS A 137 4.68 -24.48 31.56
N GLU A 138 3.43 -24.61 31.15
CA GLU A 138 2.50 -23.49 30.99
C GLU A 138 2.39 -22.72 32.30
N THR A 139 3.18 -21.65 32.42
CA THR A 139 3.19 -20.83 33.61
C THR A 139 1.93 -19.97 33.61
N ARG A 140 0.85 -20.48 34.21
CA ARG A 140 -0.29 -19.67 34.65
C ARG A 140 0.17 -18.75 35.79
N ARG A 141 0.81 -17.62 35.49
CA ARG A 141 1.12 -16.60 36.50
C ARG A 141 0.74 -15.20 36.01
N SER A 142 -0.28 -14.68 36.71
CA SER A 142 -0.59 -13.28 37.04
C SER A 142 -0.21 -12.23 36.00
N VAL A 143 -1.24 -11.82 35.26
CA VAL A 143 -1.29 -10.57 34.50
C VAL A 143 -1.50 -9.45 35.52
N MET A 144 -0.43 -8.71 35.86
CA MET A 144 -0.38 -7.36 36.46
C MET A 144 0.94 -7.28 37.22
N ASP A 145 1.94 -6.58 36.64
CA ASP A 145 2.79 -5.67 37.42
C ASP A 145 3.92 -5.01 36.61
N ASN A 146 4.34 -5.52 35.45
CA ASN A 146 5.46 -4.90 34.73
C ASN A 146 5.01 -4.11 33.49
N VAL A 147 4.15 -3.10 33.71
CA VAL A 147 3.66 -2.18 32.67
C VAL A 147 4.63 -1.03 32.40
N LEU A 148 5.65 -0.81 33.22
CA LEU A 148 6.49 0.38 33.11
C LEU A 148 7.97 0.02 33.08
N GLN A 149 8.51 -0.24 31.89
CA GLN A 149 9.88 0.10 31.46
C GLN A 149 10.20 -0.63 30.16
N HIS A 150 11.03 0.00 29.33
CA HIS A 150 11.46 -0.40 27.99
C HIS A 150 10.57 0.10 26.84
N HIS A 151 10.45 1.42 26.78
CA HIS A 151 10.57 2.12 25.51
C HIS A 151 12.07 2.43 25.32
N ASN A 152 12.80 1.58 24.61
CA ASN A 152 14.09 1.98 24.06
C ASN A 152 14.44 1.11 22.86
N ASN A 153 14.76 1.82 21.78
CA ASN A 153 15.29 1.35 20.51
C ASN A 153 16.31 0.22 20.69
N SER A 154 15.98 -0.98 20.20
CA SER A 154 16.99 -1.95 19.82
C SER A 154 16.48 -2.80 18.65
N LEU A 155 17.31 -2.85 17.62
CA LEU A 155 17.19 -3.56 16.36
C LEU A 155 17.31 -5.09 16.55
N ALA A 156 16.41 -5.71 17.32
CA ALA A 156 16.20 -7.17 17.34
C ALA A 156 15.15 -7.57 16.26
N PRO A 157 15.13 -8.82 15.75
CA PRO A 157 14.50 -9.19 14.48
C PRO A 157 12.96 -9.29 14.59
N GLY A 158 12.31 -8.17 14.86
CA GLY A 158 10.88 -7.97 14.74
C GLY A 158 10.63 -7.01 13.59
N SER A 159 10.93 -7.43 12.35
CA SER A 159 10.70 -6.58 11.19
C SER A 159 9.24 -6.13 11.18
N PRO A 160 8.94 -4.82 11.41
CA PRO A 160 7.59 -4.29 11.42
C PRO A 160 6.92 -4.38 10.04
N MET A 161 7.67 -4.78 9.02
CA MET A 161 7.27 -4.73 7.63
C MET A 161 6.02 -5.56 7.36
N ALA A 162 5.90 -6.76 7.94
CA ALA A 162 4.87 -7.71 7.57
C ALA A 162 3.70 -7.87 8.57
N ARG A 163 3.74 -7.18 9.73
CA ARG A 163 2.69 -7.37 10.74
C ARG A 163 1.45 -6.53 10.41
N ARG A 164 0.27 -7.14 10.47
CA ARG A 164 -0.99 -6.39 10.41
C ARG A 164 -1.17 -5.55 11.67
N THR A 165 -1.71 -4.34 11.53
CA THR A 165 -2.12 -3.54 12.68
C THR A 165 -3.34 -4.18 13.36
N LYS A 166 -3.56 -3.89 14.64
CA LYS A 166 -4.76 -4.36 15.34
C LYS A 166 -6.05 -3.93 14.64
N HIS A 167 -6.04 -2.73 14.07
CA HIS A 167 -7.15 -2.21 13.26
C HIS A 167 -7.35 -3.03 11.99
N GLU A 168 -6.29 -3.31 11.22
CA GLU A 168 -6.34 -4.15 10.02
C GLU A 168 -6.90 -5.55 10.34
N ILE A 169 -6.54 -6.14 11.48
CA ILE A 169 -7.08 -7.43 11.94
C ILE A 169 -8.59 -7.34 12.21
N LYS A 170 -9.03 -6.33 12.98
CA LYS A 170 -10.46 -6.14 13.30
C LYS A 170 -11.29 -5.90 12.03
N THR A 171 -10.80 -5.07 11.12
CA THR A 171 -11.47 -4.76 9.85
C THR A 171 -11.56 -6.00 8.96
N ALA A 172 -10.49 -6.81 8.86
CA ALA A 172 -10.50 -8.07 8.13
C ALA A 172 -11.52 -9.08 8.72
N GLN A 173 -11.58 -9.22 10.04
CA GLN A 173 -12.55 -10.10 10.72
C GLN A 173 -13.99 -9.63 10.52
N LYS A 174 -14.25 -8.32 10.59
CA LYS A 174 -15.57 -7.74 10.30
C LYS A 174 -16.00 -8.02 8.87
N LEU A 175 -15.09 -7.87 7.91
CA LEU A 175 -15.35 -8.17 6.50
C LEU A 175 -15.63 -9.66 6.27
N ALA A 176 -14.86 -10.54 6.90
CA ALA A 176 -15.07 -11.99 6.85
C ALA A 176 -16.48 -12.38 7.31
N ARG A 177 -16.92 -11.86 8.47
CA ARG A 177 -18.26 -12.09 9.02
C ARG A 177 -19.37 -11.57 8.10
N LYS A 178 -19.12 -10.47 7.38
CA LYS A 178 -20.07 -9.94 6.38
C LYS A 178 -20.14 -10.83 5.14
N HIS A 179 -19.02 -11.39 4.70
CA HIS A 179 -18.93 -12.15 3.45
C HIS A 179 -19.34 -13.62 3.59
N GLN A 180 -19.29 -14.20 4.80
CA GLN A 180 -19.56 -15.63 5.03
C GLN A 180 -20.94 -16.10 4.53
N GLY A 181 -21.94 -15.21 4.45
CA GLY A 181 -23.29 -15.53 3.99
C GLY A 181 -23.47 -15.58 2.47
N ASN A 182 -22.45 -15.20 1.68
CA ASN A 182 -22.50 -15.20 0.22
C ASN A 182 -21.27 -15.93 -0.36
N PRO A 183 -21.46 -17.06 -1.06
CA PRO A 183 -20.35 -17.87 -1.58
C PRO A 183 -19.36 -17.11 -2.46
N GLU A 184 -19.83 -16.17 -3.30
CA GLU A 184 -18.96 -15.39 -4.19
C GLU A 184 -18.11 -14.39 -3.41
N LEU A 185 -18.71 -13.69 -2.43
CA LEU A 185 -17.99 -12.75 -1.58
C LEU A 185 -17.02 -13.46 -0.64
N TRP A 186 -17.39 -14.66 -0.17
CA TRP A 186 -16.52 -15.52 0.62
C TRP A 186 -15.31 -15.99 -0.18
N ALA A 187 -15.51 -16.46 -1.42
CA ALA A 187 -14.42 -16.83 -2.31
C ALA A 187 -13.47 -15.65 -2.60
N LYS A 188 -14.01 -14.45 -2.84
CA LYS A 188 -13.22 -13.22 -2.99
C LYS A 188 -12.43 -12.88 -1.72
N HIS A 189 -13.01 -13.08 -0.54
CA HIS A 189 -12.33 -12.85 0.73
C HIS A 189 -11.19 -13.84 0.96
N LEU A 190 -11.41 -15.13 0.70
CA LEU A 190 -10.35 -16.15 0.76
C LEU A 190 -9.21 -15.84 -0.21
N LEU A 191 -9.54 -15.44 -1.44
CA LEU A 191 -8.55 -15.00 -2.43
C LEU A 191 -7.77 -13.77 -1.96
N ALA A 192 -8.43 -12.80 -1.33
CA ALA A 192 -7.76 -11.65 -0.72
C ALA A 192 -6.76 -12.08 0.36
N THR A 193 -7.12 -13.05 1.21
CA THR A 193 -6.24 -13.61 2.22
C THR A 193 -5.02 -14.29 1.60
N CYS A 194 -5.18 -15.04 0.50
CA CYS A 194 -4.07 -15.61 -0.25
C CYS A 194 -3.11 -14.53 -0.77
N TYR A 195 -3.64 -13.41 -1.29
CA TYR A 195 -2.80 -12.27 -1.66
C TYR A 195 -2.05 -11.70 -0.47
N SER A 196 -2.70 -11.48 0.66
CA SER A 196 -2.03 -10.96 1.86
C SER A 196 -0.89 -11.86 2.33
N ILE A 197 -1.06 -13.20 2.27
CA ILE A 197 0.02 -14.15 2.58
C ILE A 197 1.17 -14.01 1.58
N TYR A 198 0.87 -13.94 0.27
CA TYR A 198 1.89 -13.72 -0.76
C TYR A 198 2.71 -12.46 -0.48
N PHE A 199 2.06 -11.34 -0.16
CA PHE A 199 2.76 -10.08 0.11
C PHE A 199 3.54 -10.12 1.43
N ILE A 200 3.05 -10.82 2.46
CA ILE A 200 3.79 -11.03 3.72
C ILE A 200 5.12 -11.77 3.47
N VAL A 201 5.15 -12.75 2.57
CA VAL A 201 6.34 -13.54 2.24
C VAL A 201 7.20 -12.88 1.14
N LEU A 202 6.66 -11.88 0.42
CA LEU A 202 7.35 -11.21 -0.68
C LEU A 202 8.74 -10.66 -0.33
N PRO A 203 8.99 -10.04 0.84
CA PRO A 203 10.34 -9.61 1.21
C PRO A 203 11.35 -10.76 1.21
N SER A 204 10.98 -11.92 1.76
CA SER A 204 11.81 -13.12 1.74
C SER A 204 12.04 -13.62 0.32
N LEU A 205 10.99 -13.61 -0.52
CA LEU A 205 11.12 -14.00 -1.93
C LEU A 205 12.11 -13.09 -2.69
N ILE A 206 12.12 -11.80 -2.40
CA ILE A 206 13.04 -10.85 -3.02
C ILE A 206 14.48 -11.09 -2.54
N SER A 207 14.68 -11.32 -1.24
CA SER A 207 16.00 -11.63 -0.68
C SER A 207 16.64 -12.88 -1.29
N GLU A 208 15.84 -13.88 -1.65
CA GLU A 208 16.30 -15.10 -2.33
C GLU A 208 16.55 -14.92 -3.85
N ASN A 209 16.09 -13.80 -4.45
CA ASN A 209 16.15 -13.54 -5.89
C ASN A 209 17.00 -12.30 -6.20
N THR A 210 18.22 -12.25 -5.65
CA THR A 210 19.17 -11.14 -5.85
C THR A 210 19.42 -10.87 -7.34
N GLY A 211 19.38 -9.60 -7.75
CA GLY A 211 19.50 -9.14 -9.13
C GLY A 211 18.20 -9.19 -9.95
N ARG A 212 17.09 -9.71 -9.41
CA ARG A 212 15.77 -9.72 -10.07
C ARG A 212 14.70 -8.96 -9.27
N GLU A 213 15.09 -8.17 -8.28
CA GLU A 213 14.19 -7.48 -7.34
C GLU A 213 13.19 -6.59 -8.06
N HIS A 214 13.67 -5.82 -9.05
CA HIS A 214 12.85 -4.94 -9.87
C HIS A 214 11.79 -5.70 -10.69
N ALA A 215 12.16 -6.87 -11.22
CA ALA A 215 11.26 -7.72 -12.00
C ALA A 215 10.19 -8.36 -11.11
N VAL A 216 10.60 -8.86 -9.93
CA VAL A 216 9.70 -9.43 -8.92
C VAL A 216 8.71 -8.38 -8.42
N LEU A 217 9.18 -7.17 -8.09
CA LEU A 217 8.31 -6.06 -7.66
C LEU A 217 7.34 -5.61 -8.75
N LYS A 218 7.77 -5.59 -10.01
CA LYS A 218 6.87 -5.30 -11.13
C LYS A 218 5.80 -6.38 -11.27
N ALA A 219 6.16 -7.65 -11.18
CA ALA A 219 5.20 -8.75 -11.22
C ALA A 219 4.21 -8.71 -10.05
N ALA A 220 4.69 -8.38 -8.84
CA ALA A 220 3.86 -8.21 -7.64
C ALA A 220 2.89 -7.01 -7.78
N TYR A 221 3.33 -5.91 -8.40
CA TYR A 221 2.44 -4.80 -8.77
C TYR A 221 1.36 -5.22 -9.78
N ASP A 222 1.74 -5.96 -10.83
CA ASP A 222 0.79 -6.47 -11.82
C ASP A 222 -0.25 -7.41 -11.19
N LEU A 223 0.16 -8.19 -10.19
CA LEU A 223 -0.71 -9.04 -9.39
C LEU A 223 -1.76 -8.22 -8.60
N LEU A 224 -1.34 -7.16 -7.89
CA LEU A 224 -2.26 -6.23 -7.22
C LEU A 224 -3.19 -5.52 -8.20
N SER A 225 -2.66 -5.10 -9.35
CA SER A 225 -3.44 -4.45 -10.40
C SER A 225 -4.54 -5.38 -10.94
N LYS A 226 -4.23 -6.68 -11.10
CA LYS A 226 -5.21 -7.71 -11.47
C LYS A 226 -6.25 -7.93 -10.37
N ALA A 227 -5.83 -8.02 -9.11
CA ALA A 227 -6.74 -8.17 -7.97
C ALA A 227 -7.74 -7.00 -7.87
N CYS A 228 -7.25 -5.77 -8.07
CA CYS A 228 -8.07 -4.55 -8.15
C CYS A 228 -9.12 -4.63 -9.27
N LYS A 229 -8.73 -5.07 -10.49
CA LYS A 229 -9.67 -5.26 -11.62
C LYS A 229 -10.75 -6.30 -11.32
N LEU A 230 -10.40 -7.36 -10.60
CA LEU A 230 -11.31 -8.41 -10.18
C LEU A 230 -12.16 -8.03 -8.95
N LYS A 231 -12.00 -6.79 -8.44
CA LYS A 231 -12.65 -6.30 -7.21
C LYS A 231 -12.42 -7.22 -6.01
N VAL A 232 -11.22 -7.77 -5.91
CA VAL A 232 -10.77 -8.54 -4.74
C VAL A 232 -10.42 -7.52 -3.64
N PRO A 233 -10.98 -7.66 -2.42
CA PRO A 233 -10.77 -6.70 -1.34
C PRO A 233 -9.38 -6.91 -0.68
N CYS A 234 -8.32 -6.49 -1.37
CA CYS A 234 -6.96 -6.59 -0.82
C CYS A 234 -6.79 -5.72 0.42
N ASP A 235 -6.08 -6.23 1.43
CA ASP A 235 -5.77 -5.49 2.65
C ASP A 235 -4.79 -4.34 2.39
N GLU A 236 -4.84 -3.32 3.25
CA GLU A 236 -3.89 -2.19 3.25
C GLU A 236 -2.43 -2.67 3.41
N VAL A 237 -2.19 -3.72 4.21
CA VAL A 237 -0.86 -4.29 4.45
C VAL A 237 -0.15 -4.73 3.15
N CYS A 238 -0.89 -5.20 2.14
CA CYS A 238 -0.31 -5.59 0.85
C CYS A 238 0.36 -4.40 0.16
N TYR A 239 -0.29 -3.25 0.19
CA TYR A 239 0.23 -2.00 -0.39
C TYR A 239 1.38 -1.46 0.45
N ARG A 240 1.27 -1.51 1.78
CA ARG A 240 2.33 -1.06 2.68
C ARG A 240 3.63 -1.83 2.48
N ILE A 241 3.59 -3.17 2.43
CA ILE A 241 4.78 -3.99 2.17
C ILE A 241 5.39 -3.64 0.81
N MET A 242 4.55 -3.53 -0.23
CA MET A 242 5.01 -3.13 -1.55
C MET A 242 5.68 -1.74 -1.57
N MET A 243 5.12 -0.76 -0.85
CA MET A 243 5.71 0.58 -0.72
C MET A 243 7.04 0.56 0.03
N GLN A 244 7.15 -0.23 1.11
CA GLN A 244 8.42 -0.41 1.83
C GLN A 244 9.50 -1.00 0.92
N LEU A 245 9.16 -2.06 0.17
CA LEU A 245 10.08 -2.67 -0.78
C LEU A 245 10.47 -1.72 -1.91
N CYS A 246 9.54 -0.88 -2.39
CA CYS A 246 9.87 0.18 -3.34
C CYS A 246 10.88 1.18 -2.75
N GLY A 247 10.78 1.50 -1.45
CA GLY A 247 11.77 2.33 -0.76
C GLY A 247 13.15 1.68 -0.71
N LEU A 248 13.20 0.41 -0.28
CA LEU A 248 14.45 -0.36 -0.18
C LEU A 248 15.16 -0.54 -1.53
N HIS A 249 14.40 -0.73 -2.61
CA HIS A 249 14.95 -0.92 -3.96
C HIS A 249 14.94 0.35 -4.81
N ASN A 250 14.69 1.52 -4.21
CA ASN A 250 14.77 2.82 -4.87
C ASN A 250 13.86 2.97 -6.11
N LEU A 251 12.57 2.63 -5.96
CA LEU A 251 11.56 2.64 -7.02
C LEU A 251 10.42 3.65 -6.75
N PRO A 252 10.69 4.97 -6.72
CA PRO A 252 9.70 5.99 -6.34
C PRO A 252 8.50 6.01 -7.29
N VAL A 253 8.73 5.83 -8.60
CA VAL A 253 7.66 5.81 -9.60
C VAL A 253 6.69 4.64 -9.38
N LEU A 254 7.18 3.50 -8.90
CA LEU A 254 6.34 2.34 -8.58
C LEU A 254 5.53 2.59 -7.30
N ALA A 255 6.14 3.20 -6.28
CA ALA A 255 5.45 3.61 -5.06
C ALA A 255 4.29 4.58 -5.35
N VAL A 256 4.52 5.59 -6.19
CA VAL A 256 3.47 6.53 -6.65
C VAL A 256 2.32 5.77 -7.33
N ARG A 257 2.64 4.83 -8.22
CA ARG A 257 1.61 3.99 -8.89
C ARG A 257 0.82 3.12 -7.89
N LEU A 258 1.48 2.59 -6.87
CA LEU A 258 0.83 1.82 -5.80
C LEU A 258 -0.14 2.69 -4.98
N HIS A 259 0.25 3.91 -4.64
CA HIS A 259 -0.60 4.85 -3.91
C HIS A 259 -1.90 5.15 -4.69
N TYR A 260 -1.79 5.45 -5.99
CA TYR A 260 -2.97 5.66 -6.83
C TYR A 260 -3.80 4.39 -7.02
N LEU A 261 -3.16 3.22 -7.13
CA LEU A 261 -3.86 1.94 -7.23
C LEU A 261 -4.69 1.65 -5.97
N MET A 262 -4.10 1.88 -4.78
CA MET A 262 -4.77 1.74 -3.49
C MET A 262 -5.98 2.67 -3.37
N LYS A 263 -5.81 3.96 -3.71
CA LYS A 263 -6.91 4.94 -3.70
C LYS A 263 -8.04 4.55 -4.66
N ARG A 264 -7.71 4.05 -5.85
CA ARG A 264 -8.71 3.58 -6.83
C ARG A 264 -9.45 2.32 -6.35
N SER A 265 -8.81 1.50 -5.53
CA SER A 265 -9.45 0.34 -4.88
C SER A 265 -10.36 0.75 -3.71
N GLY A 266 -10.48 2.04 -3.40
CA GLY A 266 -11.30 2.55 -2.29
C GLY A 266 -10.65 2.40 -0.92
N ILE A 267 -9.35 2.10 -0.87
CA ILE A 267 -8.60 1.95 0.38
C ILE A 267 -7.95 3.30 0.70
N GLN A 268 -8.32 3.88 1.84
CA GLN A 268 -7.64 5.08 2.34
C GLN A 268 -6.42 4.67 3.18
N PRO A 269 -5.23 5.21 2.91
CA PRO A 269 -4.03 4.91 3.71
C PRO A 269 -4.14 5.46 5.13
N ASN A 270 -3.92 4.62 6.12
CA ASN A 270 -3.75 5.02 7.51
C ASN A 270 -2.41 5.76 7.70
N ALA A 271 -2.14 6.23 8.92
CA ALA A 271 -0.91 6.97 9.23
C ALA A 271 0.38 6.21 8.91
N LEU A 272 0.44 4.93 9.30
CA LEU A 272 1.58 4.07 9.07
C LEU A 272 1.87 3.91 7.56
N THR A 273 0.85 3.58 6.76
CA THR A 273 1.02 3.37 5.31
C THR A 273 1.34 4.68 4.58
N TYR A 274 0.70 5.79 4.98
CA TYR A 274 0.95 7.09 4.38
C TYR A 274 2.37 7.60 4.67
N GLY A 275 2.85 7.45 5.91
CA GLY A 275 4.20 7.80 6.31
C GLY A 275 5.25 6.97 5.57
N VAL A 276 5.05 5.65 5.47
CA VAL A 276 5.91 4.74 4.67
C VAL A 276 5.97 5.18 3.21
N TYR A 277 4.84 5.51 2.62
CA TYR A 277 4.77 5.99 1.24
C TYR A 277 5.60 7.27 1.04
N ASN A 278 5.35 8.29 1.85
CA ASN A 278 6.04 9.58 1.71
C ASN A 278 7.54 9.44 1.98
N ARG A 279 7.94 8.63 2.97
CA ARG A 279 9.34 8.31 3.23
C ARG A 279 10.00 7.67 2.00
N CYS A 280 9.37 6.65 1.42
CA CYS A 280 9.87 6.00 0.21
C CYS A 280 10.08 7.00 -0.94
N VAL A 281 9.17 7.95 -1.10
CA VAL A 281 9.21 8.92 -2.19
C VAL A 281 10.23 10.04 -1.96
N LEU A 282 10.43 10.44 -0.69
CA LEU A 282 11.37 11.48 -0.29
C LEU A 282 12.83 11.00 -0.31
N GLU A 283 13.09 9.78 0.17
CA GLU A 283 14.43 9.22 0.28
C GLU A 283 14.95 8.62 -1.04
N ALA A 284 14.08 8.44 -2.02
CA ALA A 284 14.43 7.81 -3.29
C ALA A 284 15.17 8.75 -4.26
N GLN A 285 16.06 8.16 -5.04
CA GLN A 285 16.66 8.81 -6.21
C GLN A 285 15.67 8.75 -7.37
N TRP A 286 15.18 9.93 -7.75
CA TRP A 286 14.25 10.07 -8.86
C TRP A 286 14.97 9.96 -10.19
N PRO A 287 14.38 9.26 -11.19
CA PRO A 287 14.93 9.24 -12.53
C PRO A 287 15.05 10.67 -13.07
N SER A 288 16.23 11.08 -13.51
CA SER A 288 16.45 12.40 -14.09
C SER A 288 15.57 12.58 -15.32
N ASP A 289 14.87 13.72 -15.42
CA ASP A 289 13.98 14.05 -16.54
C ASP A 289 14.68 13.95 -17.92
N SER A 290 16.00 14.12 -17.97
CA SER A 290 16.83 13.96 -19.18
C SER A 290 16.78 12.53 -19.77
N ILE A 291 16.91 11.51 -18.92
CA ILE A 291 16.93 10.10 -19.38
C ILE A 291 15.51 9.65 -19.73
N LEU A 292 14.51 10.04 -18.94
CA LEU A 292 13.13 9.67 -19.20
C LEU A 292 12.59 10.35 -20.47
N SER A 293 12.94 11.63 -20.72
CA SER A 293 12.50 12.34 -21.92
C SER A 293 13.09 11.76 -23.21
N SER A 294 14.35 11.34 -23.20
CA SER A 294 14.99 10.66 -24.34
C SER A 294 14.40 9.27 -24.59
N GLN A 295 14.21 8.45 -23.56
CA GLN A 295 13.53 7.15 -23.69
C GLN A 295 12.07 7.29 -24.16
N MET A 296 11.34 8.29 -23.66
CA MET A 296 9.96 8.57 -24.09
C MET A 296 9.90 9.02 -25.56
N ARG A 297 10.86 9.83 -26.02
CA ARG A 297 11.00 10.19 -27.43
C ARG A 297 11.28 8.97 -28.29
N TRP A 298 12.18 8.08 -27.85
CA TRP A 298 12.44 6.80 -28.52
C TRP A 298 11.22 5.87 -28.56
N HIS A 299 10.46 5.78 -27.47
CA HIS A 299 9.21 5.02 -27.45
C HIS A 299 8.16 5.60 -28.40
N ARG A 300 8.00 6.92 -28.46
CA ARG A 300 7.12 7.58 -29.44
C ARG A 300 7.57 7.30 -30.86
N LEU A 301 8.87 7.41 -31.15
CA LEU A 301 9.43 7.10 -32.46
C LEU A 301 9.18 5.65 -32.85
N ARG A 302 9.45 4.70 -31.95
CA ARG A 302 9.16 3.27 -32.16
C ARG A 302 7.68 3.05 -32.48
N ASN A 303 6.77 3.68 -31.73
CA ASN A 303 5.34 3.55 -31.96
C ASN A 303 4.91 4.14 -33.32
N ILE A 304 5.50 5.27 -33.73
CA ILE A 304 5.27 5.86 -35.05
C ILE A 304 5.78 4.93 -36.15
N VAL A 305 6.97 4.36 -36.01
CA VAL A 305 7.56 3.43 -37.00
C VAL A 305 6.70 2.17 -37.12
N ILE A 306 6.30 1.57 -36.00
CA ILE A 306 5.42 0.39 -35.99
C ILE A 306 4.06 0.74 -36.60
N GLY A 307 3.48 1.89 -36.22
CA GLY A 307 2.21 2.38 -36.76
C GLY A 307 2.27 2.60 -38.27
N ALA A 308 3.31 3.27 -38.77
CA ALA A 308 3.54 3.50 -40.19
C ALA A 308 3.74 2.18 -40.96
N ALA A 309 4.49 1.23 -40.38
CA ALA A 309 4.66 -0.10 -40.97
C ALA A 309 3.33 -0.87 -41.05
N GLN A 310 2.50 -0.81 -40.00
CA GLN A 310 1.16 -1.39 -39.99
C GLN A 310 0.26 -0.71 -41.03
N PHE A 311 0.30 0.61 -41.16
CA PHE A 311 -0.48 1.37 -42.13
C PHE A 311 -0.07 1.03 -43.57
N LYS A 312 1.23 0.95 -43.85
CA LYS A 312 1.76 0.53 -45.15
C LYS A 312 1.38 -0.90 -45.49
N ARG A 313 1.39 -1.81 -44.52
CA ARG A 313 0.95 -3.21 -44.68
C ARG A 313 -0.56 -3.31 -44.94
N ALA A 314 -1.37 -2.53 -44.22
CA ALA A 314 -2.80 -2.43 -44.44
C ALA A 314 -3.14 -1.85 -45.82
N GLY A 315 -2.43 -0.79 -46.23
CA GLY A 315 -2.56 -0.18 -47.55
C GLY A 315 -2.20 -1.13 -48.69
N LYS A 316 -1.10 -1.90 -48.58
CA LYS A 316 -0.78 -2.96 -49.55
C LYS A 316 -1.88 -4.02 -49.65
N LYS A 317 -2.37 -4.53 -48.51
CA LYS A 317 -3.49 -5.49 -48.50
C LYS A 317 -4.75 -4.92 -49.15
N PHE A 318 -5.05 -3.64 -48.94
CA PHE A 318 -6.18 -2.97 -49.56
C PHE A 318 -6.00 -2.83 -51.08
N ALA A 319 -4.82 -2.42 -51.53
CA ALA A 319 -4.48 -2.33 -52.95
C ALA A 319 -4.51 -3.70 -53.66
N ASP A 320 -4.03 -4.76 -53.00
CA ASP A 320 -4.08 -6.12 -53.52
C ASP A 320 -5.52 -6.62 -53.65
N ARG A 321 -6.39 -6.32 -52.67
CA ARG A 321 -7.83 -6.60 -52.75
C ARG A 321 -8.50 -5.82 -53.88
N ARG A 322 -8.11 -4.55 -54.09
CA ARG A 322 -8.63 -3.72 -55.18
C ARG A 322 -8.17 -4.21 -56.56
N ARG A 323 -6.94 -4.67 -56.69
CA ARG A 323 -6.45 -5.31 -57.93
C ARG A 323 -7.19 -6.61 -58.24
N ARG A 324 -7.44 -7.45 -57.22
CA ARG A 324 -8.20 -8.69 -57.41
C ARG A 324 -9.68 -8.48 -57.78
N SER A 325 -10.28 -7.39 -57.30
CA SER A 325 -11.65 -7.03 -57.71
C SER A 325 -11.68 -6.51 -59.15
N LEU A 326 -10.74 -5.64 -59.54
CA LEU A 326 -10.61 -5.16 -60.91
C LEU A 326 -10.29 -6.27 -61.93
N SER A 327 -9.47 -7.26 -61.55
CA SER A 327 -9.19 -8.40 -62.41
C SER A 327 -10.41 -9.32 -62.61
N HIS A 328 -11.39 -9.29 -61.71
CA HIS A 328 -12.61 -10.09 -61.82
C HIS A 328 -13.64 -9.45 -62.77
N GLU A 329 -13.61 -8.12 -62.95
CA GLU A 329 -14.43 -7.38 -63.93
C GLU A 329 -13.88 -7.47 -65.35
N SER A 330 -12.56 -7.56 -65.54
CA SER A 330 -11.97 -7.68 -66.89
C SER A 330 -12.17 -9.07 -67.51
N THR A 331 -12.37 -10.12 -66.71
CA THR A 331 -12.60 -11.49 -67.22
C THR A 331 -14.06 -11.74 -67.61
N SER A 332 -15.01 -10.91 -67.19
CA SER A 332 -16.43 -11.04 -67.58
C SER A 332 -16.78 -10.38 -68.91
N ILE A 333 -15.91 -9.52 -69.45
CA ILE A 333 -16.16 -8.80 -70.71
C ILE A 333 -15.50 -9.49 -71.92
N GLY A 334 -14.48 -10.34 -71.71
CA GLY A 334 -13.74 -11.02 -72.80
C GLY A 334 -14.33 -12.36 -73.27
N GLY A 335 -15.48 -12.80 -72.75
CA GLY A 335 -16.04 -14.14 -72.99
C GLY A 335 -17.29 -14.19 -73.88
N ALA A 336 -17.68 -13.07 -74.52
CA ALA A 336 -18.90 -13.00 -75.33
C ALA A 336 -18.57 -12.57 -76.76
N LEU A 337 -18.01 -13.47 -77.57
CA LEU A 337 -17.97 -13.44 -79.04
C LEU A 337 -17.26 -14.71 -79.55
N GLU A 338 -17.88 -15.88 -79.37
CA GLU A 338 -17.71 -17.05 -80.23
C GLU A 338 -18.79 -18.08 -79.88
N LEU A 339 -19.91 -17.97 -80.59
CA LEU A 339 -20.80 -19.02 -81.15
C LEU A 339 -22.18 -18.46 -81.46
#